data_AF-A0A3B0TGA7-F1
#
_entry.id   AF-A0A3B0TGA7-F1
#
_cell.length_a   1.000
_cell.length_b   1.000
_cell.length_c   1.000
_cell.angle_alpha   90.00
_cell.angle_beta   90.00
_cell.angle_gamma   90.00
#
_symmetry.space_group_name_H-M   'P 1'
#
loop_
_entity.id
_entity.type
_entity.pdbx_description
1 polymer ?
#
loop_
_entity_poly.entity_id
_entity_poly.type
_entity_poly.pdbx_seq_one_letter_code
_entity_poly.pdbx_strand_id
1 'polypeptide(L)'
;MSLAFYKIIHLICIILIPAFFGISFFSEPPRKWASIGGMILSLILVISGFGAMAKIGYVSFATWPLWIKIKLLIWVSIAGLGPVLKRFKGLGFAILMALFSVAVITVVLRPH
;
A
#
# COMPACT_ATOMS: atom_id res chain seq x y z
N MET A 1 4.63 -12.35 17.73
CA MET A 1 4.00 -12.67 16.42
C MET A 1 5.03 -13.23 15.46
N SER A 2 4.63 -14.22 14.65
CA SER A 2 5.51 -14.91 13.69
C SER A 2 5.71 -14.08 12.42
N LEU A 3 6.77 -14.36 11.66
CA LEU A 3 6.98 -13.75 10.34
C LEU A 3 5.81 -14.05 9.39
N ALA A 4 5.25 -15.25 9.46
CA ALA A 4 4.10 -15.66 8.65
C ALA A 4 2.88 -14.78 8.92
N PHE A 5 2.61 -14.45 10.18
CA PHE A 5 1.49 -13.58 10.56
C PHE A 5 1.56 -12.21 9.86
N TYR A 6 2.71 -11.56 9.88
CA TYR A 6 2.89 -10.27 9.20
C TYR A 6 2.75 -10.38 7.69
N LYS A 7 3.27 -11.45 7.07
CA LYS A 7 3.15 -11.68 5.62
C LYS A 7 1.70 -11.86 5.19
N ILE A 8 0.90 -12.61 5.96
CA ILE A 8 -0.51 -12.85 5.67
C ILE A 8 -1.30 -11.54 5.72
N ILE A 9 -1.14 -10.75 6.78
CA ILE A 9 -1.81 -9.43 6.89
C ILE A 9 -1.42 -8.53 5.73
N HIS A 10 -0.13 -8.46 5.41
CA HIS A 10 0.37 -7.62 4.32
C HIS A 10 -0.26 -8.01 2.98
N LEU A 11 -0.35 -9.31 2.69
CA LEU A 11 -0.97 -9.82 1.47
C LEU A 11 -2.48 -9.53 1.40
N ILE A 12 -3.20 -9.71 2.52
CA ILE A 12 -4.62 -9.37 2.61
C ILE A 12 -4.83 -7.88 2.30
N CYS A 13 -4.01 -7.00 2.87
CA CYS A 13 -4.10 -5.56 2.59
C CYS A 13 -3.84 -5.23 1.12
N ILE A 14 -2.84 -5.87 0.50
CA ILE A 14 -2.55 -5.71 -0.94
C ILE A 14 -3.81 -6.01 -1.78
N ILE A 15 -4.56 -7.06 -1.45
CA ILE A 15 -5.76 -7.41 -2.21
C ILE A 15 -6.92 -6.45 -1.93
N LEU A 16 -7.12 -6.05 -0.67
CA LEU A 16 -8.27 -5.24 -0.28
C LEU A 16 -8.14 -3.76 -0.64
N ILE A 17 -6.93 -3.20 -0.69
CA ILE A 17 -6.71 -1.76 -0.97
C ILE A 17 -7.29 -1.34 -2.34
N PRO A 18 -6.99 -2.03 -3.46
CA PRO A 18 -7.59 -1.72 -4.76
C PRO A 18 -9.11 -1.81 -4.75
N ALA A 19 -9.68 -2.78 -4.04
CA ALA A 19 -11.14 -2.93 -3.93
C ALA A 19 -11.78 -1.74 -3.20
N PHE A 20 -11.24 -1.35 -2.04
CA PHE A 20 -11.76 -0.21 -1.27
C PHE A 20 -11.59 1.11 -2.00
N PHE A 21 -10.44 1.35 -2.64
CA PHE A 21 -10.27 2.55 -3.47
C PHE A 21 -11.15 2.50 -4.72
N GLY A 22 -11.33 1.35 -5.38
CA GLY A 22 -12.26 1.21 -6.51
C GLY A 22 -13.69 1.60 -6.13
N ILE A 23 -14.20 1.08 -5.01
CA ILE A 23 -15.51 1.46 -4.47
C ILE A 23 -15.56 2.97 -4.19
N SER A 24 -14.50 3.52 -3.57
CA SER A 24 -14.45 4.96 -3.28
C SER A 24 -14.51 5.82 -4.56
N PHE A 25 -13.83 5.41 -5.63
CA PHE A 25 -13.73 6.19 -6.88
C PHE A 25 -14.97 6.08 -7.77
N PHE A 26 -15.63 4.91 -7.81
CA PHE A 26 -16.68 4.62 -8.78
C PHE A 26 -18.09 4.49 -8.19
N SER A 27 -18.26 4.50 -6.86
CA SER A 27 -19.62 4.46 -6.28
C SER A 27 -20.34 5.80 -6.41
N GLU A 28 -21.59 5.74 -6.88
CA GLU A 28 -22.55 6.84 -6.83
C GLU A 28 -23.76 6.40 -5.98
N PRO A 29 -24.07 7.06 -4.84
CA PRO A 29 -23.33 8.18 -4.23
C PRO A 29 -21.96 7.76 -3.64
N PRO A 30 -21.03 8.73 -3.45
CA PRO A 30 -19.68 8.45 -2.97
C PRO A 30 -19.69 7.84 -1.56
N ARG A 31 -19.10 6.64 -1.43
CA ARG A 31 -19.02 5.90 -0.16
C ARG A 31 -17.81 6.31 0.67
N LYS A 32 -18.00 7.22 1.63
CA LYS A 32 -16.92 7.70 2.52
C LYS A 32 -16.20 6.56 3.27
N TRP A 33 -16.96 5.56 3.73
CA TRP A 33 -16.41 4.40 4.44
C TRP A 33 -15.38 3.63 3.59
N ALA A 34 -15.56 3.57 2.27
CA ALA A 34 -14.64 2.88 1.38
C ALA A 34 -13.30 3.63 1.26
N SER A 35 -13.36 4.97 1.23
CA SER A 35 -12.16 5.81 1.25
C SER A 35 -11.38 5.64 2.56
N ILE A 36 -12.08 5.69 3.69
CA ILE A 36 -11.47 5.53 5.02
C ILE A 36 -10.90 4.13 5.17
N GLY A 37 -11.63 3.09 4.75
CA GLY A 37 -11.16 1.72 4.77
C GLY A 37 -9.90 1.52 3.93
N GLY A 38 -9.82 2.10 2.73
CA GLY A 38 -8.61 2.07 1.90
C GLY A 38 -7.40 2.72 2.59
N MET A 39 -7.60 3.84 3.28
CA MET A 39 -6.53 4.49 4.06
C MET A 39 -6.08 3.67 5.26
N ILE A 40 -7.03 3.11 6.03
CA ILE A 40 -6.73 2.25 7.19
C ILE A 40 -5.97 0.99 6.72
N LEU A 41 -6.44 0.35 5.65
CA LEU A 41 -5.75 -0.82 5.08
C LEU A 41 -4.34 -0.47 4.59
N SER A 42 -4.14 0.72 4.02
CA SER A 42 -2.80 1.19 3.62
C SER A 42 -1.87 1.38 4.84
N LEU A 43 -2.41 1.90 5.95
CA LEU A 43 -1.66 2.01 7.20
C LEU A 43 -1.29 0.62 7.77
N ILE A 44 -2.25 -0.31 7.81
CA ILE A 44 -2.01 -1.69 8.27
C ILE A 44 -0.99 -2.40 7.37
N LEU A 45 -1.04 -2.17 6.06
CA LEU A 45 -0.05 -2.68 5.11
C LEU A 45 1.36 -2.20 5.48
N VAL A 46 1.52 -0.91 5.77
CA VAL A 46 2.82 -0.34 6.15
C VAL A 46 3.30 -0.90 7.50
N ILE A 47 2.43 -0.95 8.52
CA ILE A 47 2.76 -1.48 9.85
C ILE A 47 3.14 -2.96 9.77
N SER A 48 2.39 -3.76 9.03
CA SER A 48 2.71 -5.19 8.83
C SER A 48 4.02 -5.39 8.06
N GLY A 49 4.32 -4.50 7.11
CA GLY A 49 5.60 -4.46 6.42
C GLY A 49 6.77 -4.21 7.37
N PHE A 50 6.67 -3.19 8.23
CA PHE A 50 7.68 -2.93 9.27
C PHE A 50 7.82 -4.09 10.27
N GLY A 51 6.70 -4.68 10.70
CA GLY A 51 6.71 -5.85 11.57
C GLY A 51 7.45 -7.04 10.96
N ALA A 52 7.25 -7.30 9.66
CA ALA A 52 7.99 -8.33 8.95
C ALA A 52 9.48 -8.00 8.84
N MET A 53 9.83 -6.74 8.54
CA MET A 53 11.21 -6.28 8.40
C MET A 53 12.01 -6.37 9.71
N ALA A 54 11.40 -6.03 10.84
CA ALA A 54 12.01 -6.17 12.16
C ALA A 54 12.34 -7.65 12.48
N LYS A 55 11.56 -8.61 11.98
CA LYS A 55 11.80 -10.05 12.18
C LYS A 55 12.94 -10.61 11.33
N ILE A 56 13.32 -9.92 10.26
CA ILE A 56 14.42 -10.33 9.37
C ILE A 56 15.68 -9.47 9.56
N GLY A 57 15.74 -8.66 10.62
CA GLY A 57 16.94 -7.91 11.00
C GLY A 57 17.05 -6.49 10.42
N TYR A 58 16.09 -6.02 9.63
CA TYR A 58 16.08 -4.66 9.07
C TYR A 58 15.51 -3.65 10.08
N VAL A 59 16.25 -3.38 11.15
CA VAL A 59 15.81 -2.56 12.29
C VAL A 59 16.06 -1.05 12.13
N SER A 60 16.98 -0.63 11.26
CA SER A 60 17.33 0.78 11.07
C SER A 60 17.16 1.23 9.63
N PHE A 61 16.63 2.44 9.43
CA PHE A 61 16.47 3.04 8.11
C PHE A 61 17.80 3.15 7.34
N ALA A 62 18.91 3.34 8.05
CA ALA A 62 20.25 3.41 7.45
C ALA A 62 20.65 2.09 6.79
N THR A 63 20.22 0.95 7.34
CA THR A 63 20.57 -0.40 6.84
C THR A 63 19.57 -0.93 5.82
N TRP A 64 18.49 -0.19 5.52
CA TRP A 64 17.50 -0.64 4.55
C TRP A 64 18.05 -0.55 3.13
N PRO A 65 17.99 -1.65 2.36
CA PRO A 65 18.17 -1.62 0.92
C PRO A 65 17.30 -0.57 0.24
N LEU A 66 17.78 -0.01 -0.87
CA LEU A 66 17.09 1.06 -1.60
C LEU A 66 15.66 0.68 -2.00
N TRP A 67 15.42 -0.57 -2.39
CA TRP A 67 14.09 -1.06 -2.78
C TRP A 67 13.05 -0.93 -1.65
N ILE A 68 13.46 -1.08 -0.38
CA ILE A 68 12.57 -0.92 0.77
C ILE A 68 12.13 0.55 0.90
N LYS A 69 13.10 1.47 0.74
CA LYS A 69 12.85 2.92 0.84
C LYS A 69 11.91 3.39 -0.26
N ILE A 70 12.14 2.94 -1.50
CA ILE A 70 11.27 3.22 -2.65
C ILE A 70 9.86 2.66 -2.40
N LYS A 71 9.76 1.39 -1.97
CA LYS A 71 8.47 0.77 -1.66
C LYS A 71 7.70 1.53 -0.59
N LEU A 72 8.37 1.95 0.49
CA LEU A 72 7.76 2.76 1.54
C LEU A 72 7.22 4.09 1.01
N LEU A 73 8.04 4.80 0.22
CA LEU A 73 7.62 6.07 -0.39
C LEU A 73 6.34 5.89 -1.21
N ILE A 74 6.28 4.85 -2.05
CA ILE A 74 5.11 4.59 -2.89
C ILE A 74 3.86 4.28 -2.03
N TRP A 75 3.98 3.46 -0.98
CA TRP A 75 2.83 3.15 -0.12
C TRP A 75 2.29 4.39 0.61
N VAL A 76 3.19 5.26 1.08
CA VAL A 76 2.80 6.53 1.70
C VAL A 76 2.13 7.43 0.68
N SER A 77 2.65 7.49 -0.56
CA SER A 77 2.01 8.24 -1.64
C SER A 77 0.61 7.69 -1.96
N ILE A 78 0.41 6.38 -2.02
CA ILE A 78 -0.93 5.78 -2.26
C ILE A 78 -1.90 6.17 -1.14
N ALA A 79 -1.47 6.08 0.12
CA ALA A 79 -2.30 6.41 1.28
C ALA A 79 -2.72 7.89 1.30
N GLY A 80 -1.79 8.80 0.98
CA GLY A 80 -2.03 10.25 0.97
C GLY A 80 -2.73 10.76 -0.28
N LEU A 81 -2.37 10.26 -1.46
CA LEU A 81 -2.92 10.72 -2.74
C LEU A 81 -4.28 10.09 -3.05
N GLY A 82 -4.62 8.91 -2.51
CA GLY A 82 -5.89 8.24 -2.79
C GLY A 82 -7.13 9.13 -2.66
N PRO A 83 -7.35 9.81 -1.51
CA PRO A 83 -8.46 10.74 -1.35
C PRO A 83 -8.39 11.96 -2.28
N VAL A 84 -7.18 12.47 -2.54
CA VAL A 84 -6.96 13.66 -3.39
C VAL A 84 -7.25 13.37 -4.85
N LEU A 85 -6.82 12.19 -5.33
CA LEU A 85 -6.96 11.76 -6.72
C LEU A 85 -8.41 11.42 -7.10
N LYS A 86 -9.29 11.24 -6.11
CA LYS A 86 -10.72 10.98 -6.32
C LYS A 86 -11.40 12.05 -7.19
N ARG A 87 -10.93 13.30 -7.13
CA ARG A 87 -11.43 14.40 -7.97
C ARG A 87 -11.19 14.19 -9.47
N PHE A 88 -10.26 13.31 -9.84
CA PHE A 88 -9.92 12.99 -11.23
C PHE A 88 -10.50 11.64 -11.71
N LYS A 89 -11.48 11.07 -10.96
CA LYS A 89 -12.21 9.82 -11.28
C LYS A 89 -11.29 8.75 -11.90
N GLY A 90 -11.58 8.29 -13.12
CA GLY A 90 -10.88 7.20 -13.80
C GLY A 90 -9.37 7.43 -13.93
N LEU A 91 -8.92 8.66 -14.23
CA LEU A 91 -7.50 8.98 -14.31
C LEU A 91 -6.83 8.86 -12.94
N GLY A 92 -7.48 9.36 -11.88
CA GLY A 92 -6.97 9.25 -10.53
C GLY A 92 -6.85 7.79 -10.07
N PHE A 93 -7.82 6.94 -10.43
CA PHE A 93 -7.76 5.52 -10.15
C PHE A 93 -6.65 4.83 -10.94
N ALA A 94 -6.48 5.16 -12.22
CA ALA A 94 -5.40 4.62 -13.05
C ALA A 94 -4.01 4.97 -12.50
N ILE A 95 -3.80 6.22 -12.04
CA ILE A 95 -2.57 6.64 -11.36
C ILE A 95 -2.34 5.81 -10.09
N LEU A 96 -3.39 5.62 -9.28
CA LEU A 96 -3.30 4.83 -8.05
C LEU A 96 -2.95 3.36 -8.33
N MET A 97 -3.54 2.77 -9.38
CA MET A 97 -3.21 1.42 -9.83
C MET A 97 -1.80 1.32 -10.39
N ALA A 98 -1.33 2.31 -11.13
CA ALA A 98 0.06 2.35 -11.61
C ALA A 98 1.05 2.37 -10.45
N LEU A 99 0.85 3.24 -9.44
CA LEU A 99 1.66 3.27 -8.22
C LEU A 99 1.62 1.92 -7.49
N PHE A 100 0.44 1.34 -7.37
CA PHE A 100 0.25 0.04 -6.73
C PHE A 100 1.04 -1.07 -7.45
N SER A 101 0.94 -1.14 -8.78
CA SER A 101 1.69 -2.09 -9.60
C SER A 101 3.19 -1.91 -9.45
N VAL A 102 3.70 -0.66 -9.46
CA VAL A 102 5.12 -0.38 -9.24
C VAL A 102 5.55 -0.89 -7.85
N ALA A 103 4.77 -0.63 -6.79
CA ALA A 103 5.10 -1.12 -5.45
C ALA A 103 5.16 -2.65 -5.36
N VAL A 104 4.34 -3.37 -6.12
CA VAL A 104 4.40 -4.84 -6.21
C VAL A 104 5.60 -5.31 -7.03
N ILE A 105 5.84 -4.70 -8.19
CA ILE A 105 6.95 -5.06 -9.10
C ILE A 105 8.31 -4.84 -8.45
N THR A 106 8.48 -3.79 -7.62
CA THR A 106 9.73 -3.55 -6.89
C THR A 106 10.16 -4.71 -5.99
N VAL A 107 9.24 -5.58 -5.57
CA VAL A 107 9.57 -6.80 -4.83
C VAL A 107 10.11 -7.90 -5.74
N VAL A 108 9.57 -8.01 -6.94
CA VAL A 108 9.96 -9.02 -7.94
C VAL A 108 11.32 -8.68 -8.52
N LEU A 109 11.54 -7.41 -8.86
CA LEU A 109 12.79 -6.91 -9.44
C LEU A 109 13.87 -6.60 -8.40
N ARG A 110 13.72 -7.06 -7.14
CA ARG A 110 14.68 -6.76 -6.09
C ARG A 110 16.08 -7.24 -6.53
N PRO A 111 17.08 -6.36 -6.63
CA PRO A 111 18.46 -6.82 -6.72
C PRO A 111 18.81 -7.49 -5.38
N HIS A 112 19.43 -8.68 -5.45
CA HIS A 112 19.92 -9.41 -4.29
C HIS A 112 20.96 -8.60 -3.52
#